data_AF-A0A259SBV0-F1
#
_entry.id   AF-A0A259SBV0-F1
#
_cell.length_a   1.000
_cell.length_b   1.000
_cell.length_c   1.000
_cell.angle_alpha   90.00
_cell.angle_beta   90.00
_cell.angle_gamma   90.00
#
_symmetry.space_group_name_H-M   'P 1'
#
loop_
_entity.id
_entity.type
_entity.pdbx_description
1 polymer ?
#
loop_
_entity_poly.entity_id
_entity_poly.type
_entity_poly.pdbx_seq_one_letter_code
_entity_poly.pdbx_strand_id
1 'polypeptide(L)'
;MIEDRLNAAGQRLDSNLNRLRQQRQRWLPQGHHQMMLSLRLQRAIRARWQDNLGRIRALTHRLQQRSPVHWVRQNHSRLEQMRWRLQQAIDQRLAAQRQNNLRLVAGLRPSIVQRQIEQRQQNSQRITARLHAATRQRLLRQQQRLEQAFGVLSALSPQRVLERGYSLVEAESGLLWHAAALQSALAESDRPLPLLLHFGDGVVPIEARSAQSGSTETGATE
;
A
#
# COMPACT_ATOMS: atom_id res chain seq x y z
N MET A 1 105.81 -41.00 -108.04
CA MET A 1 104.74 -40.41 -108.89
C MET A 1 103.32 -40.88 -108.52
N ILE A 2 103.09 -42.14 -108.13
CA ILE A 2 101.73 -42.62 -107.75
C ILE A 2 101.40 -42.35 -106.26
N GLU A 3 102.39 -42.41 -105.36
CA GLU A 3 102.20 -42.20 -103.92
C GLU A 3 101.84 -40.76 -103.53
N ASP A 4 102.44 -39.75 -104.18
CA ASP A 4 102.13 -38.33 -103.91
C ASP A 4 100.67 -37.96 -104.26
N ARG A 5 100.10 -38.61 -105.28
CA ARG A 5 98.71 -38.38 -105.70
C ARG A 5 97.70 -38.97 -104.73
N LEU A 6 98.03 -40.11 -104.10
CA LEU A 6 97.20 -40.73 -103.07
C LEU A 6 97.25 -39.92 -101.76
N ASN A 7 98.42 -39.39 -101.41
CA ASN A 7 98.58 -38.57 -100.20
C ASN A 7 97.84 -37.21 -100.34
N ALA A 8 97.92 -36.57 -101.51
CA ALA A 8 97.17 -35.35 -101.81
C ALA A 8 95.65 -35.57 -101.83
N ALA A 9 95.18 -36.74 -102.27
CA ALA A 9 93.76 -37.12 -102.22
C ALA A 9 93.27 -37.31 -100.78
N GLY A 10 94.09 -37.91 -99.90
CA GLY A 10 93.80 -38.06 -98.48
C GLY A 10 93.65 -36.71 -97.76
N GLN A 11 94.59 -35.77 -97.96
CA GLN A 11 94.55 -34.44 -97.34
C GLN A 11 93.34 -33.59 -97.80
N ARG A 12 92.89 -33.76 -99.04
CA ARG A 12 91.70 -33.09 -99.57
C ARG A 12 90.40 -33.64 -98.97
N LEU A 13 90.32 -34.93 -98.73
CA LEU A 13 89.17 -35.52 -98.03
C LEU A 13 89.14 -35.07 -96.58
N ASP A 14 90.29 -35.03 -95.91
CA ASP A 14 90.36 -34.68 -94.49
C ASP A 14 90.03 -33.19 -94.25
N SER A 15 90.47 -32.30 -95.14
CA SER A 15 90.11 -30.88 -95.10
C SER A 15 88.62 -30.64 -95.42
N ASN A 16 88.02 -31.39 -96.34
CA ASN A 16 86.58 -31.32 -96.60
C ASN A 16 85.75 -31.87 -95.43
N LEU A 17 86.19 -32.96 -94.80
CA LEU A 17 85.54 -33.51 -93.61
C LEU A 17 85.63 -32.54 -92.43
N ASN A 18 86.76 -31.88 -92.23
CA ASN A 18 86.90 -30.86 -91.19
C ASN A 18 86.06 -29.60 -91.46
N ARG A 19 85.94 -29.18 -92.72
CA ARG A 19 85.09 -28.03 -93.09
C ARG A 19 83.61 -28.33 -92.84
N LEU A 20 83.16 -29.54 -93.17
CA LEU A 20 81.80 -30.00 -92.88
C LEU A 20 81.54 -30.16 -91.37
N ARG A 21 82.52 -30.62 -90.58
CA ARG A 21 82.41 -30.67 -89.11
C ARG A 21 82.33 -29.29 -88.47
N GLN A 22 83.18 -28.34 -88.89
CA GLN A 22 83.14 -26.96 -88.40
C GLN A 22 81.84 -26.24 -88.78
N GLN A 23 81.34 -26.48 -90.00
CA GLN A 23 80.06 -25.93 -90.44
C GLN A 23 78.91 -26.49 -89.61
N ARG A 24 78.92 -27.78 -89.24
CA ARG A 24 77.90 -28.37 -88.34
C ARG A 24 77.92 -27.77 -86.93
N GLN A 25 79.09 -27.43 -86.40
CA GLN A 25 79.25 -26.90 -85.04
C GLN A 25 78.66 -25.49 -84.84
N ARG A 26 78.56 -24.67 -85.90
CA ARG A 26 78.00 -23.30 -85.81
C ARG A 26 76.47 -23.24 -85.70
N TRP A 27 75.73 -24.27 -86.10
CA TRP A 27 74.24 -24.24 -86.18
C TRP A 27 73.54 -24.82 -84.94
N LEU A 28 74.28 -25.43 -84.01
CA LEU A 28 73.76 -26.01 -82.77
C LEU A 28 73.36 -25.01 -81.65
N PRO A 29 73.82 -23.74 -81.57
CA PRO A 29 73.47 -22.86 -80.45
C PRO A 29 72.00 -22.38 -80.43
N GLN A 30 71.36 -22.21 -81.58
CA GLN A 30 70.04 -21.56 -81.68
C GLN A 30 68.88 -22.49 -81.23
N GLY A 31 68.96 -23.79 -81.52
CA GLY A 31 67.94 -24.76 -81.10
C GLY A 31 67.90 -24.98 -79.59
N HIS A 32 69.07 -24.98 -78.93
CA HIS A 32 69.15 -25.12 -77.47
C HIS A 32 68.49 -23.95 -76.73
N HIS A 33 68.62 -22.71 -77.23
CA HIS A 33 67.99 -21.56 -76.61
C HIS A 33 66.47 -21.59 -76.72
N GLN A 34 65.93 -21.93 -77.89
CA GLN A 34 64.49 -22.10 -78.10
C GLN A 34 63.92 -23.23 -77.22
N MET A 35 64.65 -24.35 -77.10
CA MET A 35 64.28 -25.46 -76.23
C MET A 35 64.33 -25.07 -74.74
N MET A 36 65.31 -24.28 -74.32
CA MET A 36 65.40 -23.77 -72.95
C MET A 36 64.25 -22.79 -72.64
N LEU A 37 63.90 -21.92 -73.58
CA LEU A 37 62.75 -21.01 -73.43
C LEU A 37 61.43 -21.77 -73.33
N SER A 38 61.21 -22.77 -74.18
CA SER A 38 59.98 -23.57 -74.13
C SER A 38 59.87 -24.37 -72.82
N LEU A 39 60.96 -24.97 -72.34
CA LEU A 39 60.99 -25.66 -71.04
C LEU A 39 60.76 -24.70 -69.87
N ARG A 40 61.34 -23.50 -69.91
CA ARG A 40 61.10 -22.47 -68.88
C ARG A 40 59.66 -21.97 -68.90
N LEU A 41 59.08 -21.74 -70.07
CA LEU A 41 57.67 -21.36 -70.21
C LEU A 41 56.74 -22.47 -69.71
N GLN A 42 56.98 -23.72 -70.10
CA GLN A 42 56.21 -24.87 -69.61
C GLN A 42 56.29 -24.99 -68.08
N ARG A 43 57.48 -24.80 -67.50
CA ARG A 43 57.68 -24.85 -66.05
C ARG A 43 57.01 -23.68 -65.34
N ALA A 44 57.09 -22.47 -65.89
CA ALA A 44 56.43 -21.28 -65.35
C ALA A 44 54.90 -21.40 -65.41
N ILE A 45 54.36 -21.91 -66.52
CA ILE A 45 52.92 -22.18 -66.67
C ILE A 45 52.48 -23.22 -65.63
N ARG A 46 53.22 -24.33 -65.48
CA ARG A 46 52.91 -25.38 -64.50
C ARG A 46 52.97 -24.85 -63.06
N ALA A 47 54.00 -24.08 -62.72
CA ALA A 47 54.13 -23.46 -61.40
C ALA A 47 52.97 -22.49 -61.11
N ARG A 48 52.64 -21.62 -62.07
CA ARG A 48 51.52 -20.67 -61.93
C ARG A 48 50.17 -21.38 -61.81
N TRP A 49 49.99 -22.50 -62.49
CA TRP A 49 48.78 -23.31 -62.37
C TRP A 49 48.67 -23.98 -60.99
N GLN A 50 49.79 -24.49 -60.46
CA GLN A 50 49.87 -25.05 -59.12
C GLN A 50 49.59 -24.00 -58.03
N ASP A 51 50.15 -22.79 -58.17
CA ASP A 51 49.88 -21.67 -57.27
C ASP A 51 48.40 -21.28 -57.28
N ASN A 52 47.80 -21.18 -58.47
CA ASN A 52 46.38 -20.86 -58.61
C ASN A 52 45.49 -21.95 -58.02
N LEU A 53 45.80 -23.23 -58.23
CA LEU A 53 45.09 -24.33 -57.57
C LEU A 53 45.23 -24.27 -56.05
N GLY A 54 46.43 -23.95 -55.54
CA GLY A 54 46.67 -23.76 -54.11
C GLY A 54 45.82 -22.64 -53.53
N ARG A 55 45.74 -21.50 -54.22
CA ARG A 55 44.90 -20.36 -53.84
C ARG A 55 43.41 -20.73 -53.83
N ILE A 56 42.93 -21.41 -54.88
CA ILE A 56 41.53 -21.87 -54.94
C ILE A 56 41.24 -22.82 -53.78
N ARG A 57 42.10 -23.82 -53.52
CA ARG A 57 41.93 -24.73 -52.38
C ARG A 57 41.92 -24.01 -51.03
N ALA A 58 42.82 -23.03 -50.85
CA ALA A 58 42.86 -22.24 -49.62
C ALA A 58 41.60 -21.38 -49.45
N LEU A 59 41.09 -20.77 -50.52
CA LEU A 59 39.83 -20.02 -50.51
C LEU A 59 38.64 -20.92 -50.23
N THR A 60 38.56 -22.08 -50.89
CA THR A 60 37.51 -23.08 -50.65
C THR A 60 37.54 -23.57 -49.20
N HIS A 61 38.72 -23.87 -48.66
CA HIS A 61 38.86 -24.29 -47.27
C HIS A 61 38.45 -23.19 -46.28
N ARG A 62 38.82 -21.93 -46.53
CA ARG A 62 38.38 -20.79 -45.70
C ARG A 62 36.87 -20.58 -45.77
N LEU A 63 36.25 -20.73 -46.94
CA LEU A 63 34.80 -20.65 -47.11
C LEU A 63 34.08 -21.83 -46.43
N GLN A 64 34.66 -23.02 -46.45
CA GLN A 64 34.11 -24.18 -45.72
C GLN A 64 34.21 -23.99 -44.20
N GLN A 65 35.35 -23.51 -43.70
CA GLN A 65 35.52 -23.19 -42.28
C GLN A 65 34.60 -22.07 -41.81
N ARG A 66 34.29 -21.11 -42.69
CA ARG A 66 33.37 -20.00 -42.42
C ARG A 66 32.09 -20.13 -43.24
N SER A 67 31.53 -21.34 -43.28
CA SER A 67 30.34 -21.67 -44.10
C SER A 67 29.16 -20.75 -43.75
N PRO A 68 28.77 -19.84 -44.65
CA PRO A 68 27.66 -18.91 -44.42
C PRO A 68 26.36 -19.65 -44.11
N VAL A 69 26.18 -20.84 -44.69
CA VAL A 69 25.01 -21.70 -44.46
C VAL A 69 24.91 -22.16 -43.00
N HIS A 70 26.03 -22.54 -42.38
CA HIS A 70 26.03 -22.97 -40.98
C HIS A 70 25.75 -21.80 -40.04
N TRP A 71 26.28 -20.62 -40.34
CA TRP A 71 26.02 -19.40 -39.56
C TRP A 71 24.54 -18.97 -39.65
N VAL A 72 23.98 -18.97 -40.87
CA VAL A 72 22.55 -18.67 -41.08
C VAL A 72 21.67 -19.69 -40.36
N ARG A 73 21.98 -20.99 -40.48
CA ARG A 73 21.23 -22.05 -39.79
C ARG A 73 21.30 -21.88 -38.27
N GLN A 74 22.49 -21.61 -37.71
CA GLN A 74 22.67 -21.43 -36.27
C GLN A 74 21.92 -20.19 -35.75
N ASN A 75 21.96 -19.08 -36.49
CA ASN A 75 21.19 -17.89 -36.13
C ASN A 75 19.68 -18.11 -36.26
N HIS A 76 19.23 -18.81 -37.29
CA HIS A 76 17.82 -19.17 -37.41
C HIS A 76 17.37 -20.00 -36.22
N SER A 77 18.12 -21.05 -35.85
CA SER A 77 17.84 -21.84 -34.64
C SER A 77 17.83 -21.02 -33.36
N ARG A 78 18.75 -20.05 -33.19
CA ARG A 78 18.76 -19.14 -32.04
C ARG A 78 17.52 -18.23 -32.02
N LEU A 79 17.12 -17.67 -33.17
CA LEU A 79 15.93 -16.84 -33.29
C LEU A 79 14.66 -17.64 -32.98
N GLU A 80 14.56 -18.89 -33.45
CA GLU A 80 13.45 -19.78 -33.13
C GLU A 80 13.36 -20.08 -31.63
N GLN A 81 14.49 -20.37 -30.98
CA GLN A 81 14.55 -20.57 -29.53
C GLN A 81 14.14 -19.30 -28.77
N MET A 82 14.62 -18.13 -29.18
CA MET A 82 14.24 -16.86 -28.56
C MET A 82 12.75 -16.58 -28.74
N ARG A 83 12.21 -16.83 -29.95
CA ARG A 83 10.78 -16.67 -30.25
C ARG A 83 9.93 -17.58 -29.37
N TRP A 84 10.31 -18.85 -29.25
CA TRP A 84 9.59 -19.80 -28.41
C TRP A 84 9.62 -19.39 -26.93
N ARG A 85 10.79 -18.98 -26.41
CA ARG A 85 10.91 -18.50 -25.02
C ARG A 85 10.09 -17.24 -24.77
N LEU A 86 10.06 -16.31 -25.73
CA LEU A 86 9.28 -15.08 -25.63
C LEU A 86 7.78 -15.40 -25.64
N GLN A 87 7.33 -16.29 -26.53
CA GLN A 87 5.95 -16.76 -26.57
C GLN A 87 5.54 -17.36 -25.22
N GLN A 88 6.36 -18.27 -24.68
CA GLN A 88 6.11 -18.86 -23.37
C GLN A 88 6.06 -17.82 -22.24
N ALA A 89 6.98 -16.84 -22.24
CA ALA A 89 6.98 -15.79 -21.24
C ALA A 89 5.72 -14.91 -21.32
N ILE A 90 5.26 -14.60 -22.54
CA ILE A 90 4.00 -13.87 -22.76
C ILE A 90 2.82 -14.70 -22.26
N ASP A 91 2.73 -15.97 -22.62
CA ASP A 91 1.62 -16.85 -22.23
C ASP A 91 1.56 -17.01 -20.71
N GLN A 92 2.70 -17.22 -20.06
CA GLN A 92 2.80 -17.29 -18.59
C GLN A 92 2.39 -15.96 -17.94
N ARG A 93 2.86 -14.83 -18.46
CA ARG A 93 2.51 -13.50 -17.92
C ARG A 93 1.02 -13.20 -18.10
N LEU A 94 0.44 -13.56 -19.24
CA LEU A 94 -0.98 -13.39 -19.52
C LEU A 94 -1.83 -14.29 -18.61
N ALA A 95 -1.42 -15.55 -18.40
CA ALA A 95 -2.09 -16.46 -17.49
C ALA A 95 -2.06 -15.95 -16.04
N ALA A 96 -0.90 -15.48 -15.57
CA ALA A 96 -0.75 -14.88 -14.24
C ALA A 96 -1.64 -13.64 -14.08
N GLN A 97 -1.68 -12.76 -15.10
CA GLN A 97 -2.51 -11.56 -15.08
C GLN A 97 -4.01 -11.89 -15.08
N ARG A 98 -4.44 -12.90 -15.85
CA ARG A 98 -5.82 -13.40 -15.83
C ARG A 98 -6.19 -13.94 -14.45
N GLN A 99 -5.32 -14.73 -13.83
CA GLN A 99 -5.55 -15.24 -12.47
C GLN A 99 -5.63 -14.11 -11.43
N ASN A 100 -4.76 -13.11 -11.52
CA ASN A 100 -4.81 -11.95 -10.64
C ASN A 100 -6.11 -11.16 -10.84
N ASN A 101 -6.53 -10.94 -12.08
CA ASN A 101 -7.78 -10.26 -12.37
C ASN A 101 -8.99 -11.05 -11.83
N LEU A 102 -9.02 -12.37 -12.02
CA LEU A 102 -10.07 -13.23 -11.45
C LEU A 102 -10.10 -13.16 -9.91
N ARG A 103 -8.93 -13.12 -9.25
CA ARG A 103 -8.84 -12.94 -7.79
C ARG A 103 -9.36 -11.57 -7.37
N LEU A 104 -9.01 -10.50 -8.08
CA LEU A 104 -9.51 -9.15 -7.81
C LEU A 104 -11.02 -9.08 -8.01
N VAL A 105 -11.55 -9.63 -9.09
CA VAL A 105 -13.01 -9.70 -9.35
C VAL A 105 -13.72 -10.54 -8.28
N ALA A 106 -13.13 -11.66 -7.86
CA ALA A 106 -13.68 -12.49 -6.78
C ALA A 106 -13.62 -11.79 -5.40
N GLY A 107 -12.58 -11.01 -5.12
CA GLY A 107 -12.45 -10.19 -3.92
C GLY A 107 -13.38 -8.98 -3.94
N LEU A 108 -13.63 -8.41 -5.11
CA LEU A 108 -14.54 -7.30 -5.33
C LEU A 108 -16.01 -7.70 -5.33
N ARG A 109 -16.36 -8.97 -5.01
CA ARG A 109 -17.76 -9.47 -4.92
C ARG A 109 -18.66 -8.41 -4.27
N PRO A 110 -19.39 -7.62 -5.06
CA PRO A 110 -20.07 -6.43 -4.54
C PRO A 110 -21.10 -6.82 -3.49
N SER A 111 -21.66 -8.02 -3.62
CA SER A 111 -22.60 -8.61 -2.68
C SER A 111 -22.03 -8.85 -1.28
N ILE A 112 -20.75 -9.18 -1.13
CA ILE A 112 -20.12 -9.38 0.20
C ILE A 112 -19.89 -8.02 0.87
N VAL A 113 -19.37 -7.06 0.13
CA VAL A 113 -19.12 -5.70 0.63
C VAL A 113 -20.44 -5.01 0.97
N GLN A 114 -21.46 -5.10 0.11
CA GLN A 114 -22.81 -4.58 0.37
C GLN A 114 -23.43 -5.22 1.61
N ARG A 115 -23.38 -6.56 1.73
CA ARG A 115 -23.87 -7.26 2.93
C ARG A 115 -23.14 -6.81 4.19
N GLN A 116 -21.82 -6.60 4.13
CA GLN A 116 -21.05 -6.12 5.27
C GLN A 116 -21.41 -4.68 5.65
N ILE A 117 -21.67 -3.81 4.68
CA ILE A 117 -22.16 -2.45 4.90
C ILE A 117 -23.55 -2.49 5.54
N GLU A 118 -24.49 -3.27 5.00
CA GLU A 118 -25.84 -3.44 5.54
C GLU A 118 -25.80 -3.95 6.99
N GLN A 119 -24.99 -4.97 7.28
CA GLN A 119 -24.82 -5.48 8.65
C GLN A 119 -24.28 -4.41 9.60
N ARG A 120 -23.31 -3.61 9.16
CA ARG A 120 -22.77 -2.50 9.96
C ARG A 120 -23.80 -1.41 10.18
N GLN A 121 -24.60 -1.07 9.17
CA GLN A 121 -25.69 -0.10 9.29
C GLN A 121 -26.76 -0.59 10.27
N GLN A 122 -27.19 -1.84 10.16
CA GLN A 122 -28.15 -2.44 11.10
C GLN A 122 -27.62 -2.46 12.53
N ASN A 123 -26.34 -2.81 12.73
CA ASN A 123 -25.73 -2.79 14.05
C ASN A 123 -25.66 -1.36 14.62
N SER A 124 -25.27 -0.39 13.79
CA SER A 124 -25.26 1.03 14.18
C SER A 124 -26.67 1.49 14.59
N GLN A 125 -27.71 1.20 13.79
CA GLN A 125 -29.09 1.54 14.13
C GLN A 125 -29.54 0.91 15.46
N ARG A 126 -29.20 -0.37 15.71
CA ARG A 126 -29.51 -1.05 16.97
C ARG A 126 -28.82 -0.38 18.17
N ILE A 127 -27.54 -0.06 18.04
CA ILE A 127 -26.77 0.61 19.10
C ILE A 127 -27.37 2.00 19.38
N THR A 128 -27.65 2.77 18.34
CA THR A 128 -28.27 4.11 18.45
C THR A 128 -29.64 4.04 19.10
N ALA A 129 -30.51 3.10 18.71
CA ALA A 129 -31.81 2.90 19.33
C ALA A 129 -31.70 2.54 20.82
N ARG A 130 -30.78 1.63 21.18
CA ARG A 130 -30.50 1.27 22.58
C ARG A 130 -29.99 2.47 23.39
N LEU A 131 -29.12 3.29 22.81
CA LEU A 131 -28.60 4.49 23.45
C LEU A 131 -29.71 5.51 23.71
N HIS A 132 -30.60 5.75 22.74
CA HIS A 132 -31.76 6.62 22.92
C HIS A 132 -32.72 6.10 24.00
N ALA A 133 -32.99 4.79 24.02
CA ALA A 133 -33.84 4.20 25.05
C ALA A 133 -33.21 4.34 26.45
N ALA A 134 -31.92 4.05 26.58
CA ALA A 134 -31.20 4.15 27.84
C ALA A 134 -31.12 5.60 28.36
N THR A 135 -30.86 6.57 27.47
CA THR A 135 -30.85 8.00 27.84
C THR A 135 -32.24 8.47 28.26
N ARG A 136 -33.31 8.10 27.53
CA ARG A 136 -34.69 8.43 27.92
C ARG A 136 -35.05 7.85 29.29
N GLN A 137 -34.73 6.58 29.54
CA GLN A 137 -34.98 5.95 30.85
C GLN A 137 -34.16 6.59 31.98
N ARG A 138 -32.94 7.09 31.69
CA ARG A 138 -32.13 7.79 32.68
C ARG A 138 -32.73 9.16 33.01
N LEU A 139 -33.18 9.91 32.00
CA LEU A 139 -33.85 11.20 32.19
C LEU A 139 -35.14 11.06 33.01
N LEU A 140 -35.99 10.08 32.70
CA LEU A 140 -37.22 9.83 33.45
C LEU A 140 -36.93 9.51 34.93
N ARG A 141 -35.93 8.67 35.19
CA ARG A 141 -35.51 8.38 36.58
C ARG A 141 -34.96 9.59 37.31
N GLN A 142 -34.26 10.49 36.61
CA GLN A 142 -33.78 11.75 37.20
C GLN A 142 -34.93 12.71 37.49
N GLN A 143 -35.91 12.83 36.59
CA GLN A 143 -37.12 13.63 36.82
C GLN A 143 -37.90 13.13 38.03
N GLN A 144 -38.16 11.83 38.13
CA GLN A 144 -38.84 11.24 39.29
C GLN A 144 -38.10 11.48 40.60
N ARG A 145 -36.76 11.38 40.59
CA ARG A 145 -35.94 11.70 41.77
C ARG A 145 -36.03 13.17 42.17
N LEU A 146 -36.05 14.08 41.20
CA LEU A 146 -36.24 15.51 41.46
C LEU A 146 -37.62 15.78 42.04
N GLU A 147 -38.68 15.21 41.46
CA GLU A 147 -40.05 15.33 41.98
C GLU A 147 -40.17 14.82 43.41
N GLN A 148 -39.56 13.68 43.73
CA GLN A 148 -39.51 13.16 45.09
C GLN A 148 -38.75 14.09 46.04
N ALA A 149 -37.58 14.59 45.62
CA ALA A 149 -36.79 15.53 46.42
C ALA A 149 -37.55 16.84 46.68
N PHE A 150 -38.24 17.37 45.66
CA PHE A 150 -39.13 18.51 45.81
C PHE A 150 -40.30 18.21 46.75
N GLY A 151 -40.94 17.04 46.64
CA GLY A 151 -42.01 16.64 47.55
C GLY A 151 -41.56 16.58 49.01
N VAL A 152 -40.37 16.06 49.28
CA VAL A 152 -39.76 16.04 50.62
C VAL A 152 -39.44 17.46 51.10
N LEU A 153 -38.84 18.29 50.24
CA LEU A 153 -38.54 19.69 50.57
C LEU A 153 -39.82 20.48 50.90
N SER A 154 -40.87 20.31 50.10
CA SER A 154 -42.17 20.94 50.33
C SER A 154 -42.88 20.42 51.58
N ALA A 155 -42.69 19.15 51.95
CA ALA A 155 -43.23 18.58 53.19
C ALA A 155 -42.50 19.08 54.45
N LEU A 156 -41.22 19.41 54.33
CA LEU A 156 -40.40 19.98 55.41
C LEU A 156 -40.47 21.52 55.48
N SER A 157 -41.21 22.17 54.57
CA SER A 157 -41.34 23.63 54.57
C SER A 157 -42.19 24.10 55.77
N PRO A 158 -41.70 25.06 56.58
CA PRO A 158 -42.41 25.60 57.75
C PRO A 158 -43.82 26.13 57.47
N GLN A 159 -44.07 26.61 56.24
CA GLN A 159 -45.39 27.10 55.81
C GLN A 159 -46.50 26.05 55.91
N ARG A 160 -46.22 24.76 55.64
CA ARG A 160 -47.25 23.71 55.77
C ARG A 160 -47.57 23.34 57.21
N VAL A 161 -46.67 23.62 58.15
CA VAL A 161 -46.96 23.46 59.58
C VAL A 161 -47.95 24.53 60.03
N LEU A 162 -47.79 25.77 59.54
CA LEU A 162 -48.72 26.88 59.82
C LEU A 162 -50.09 26.68 59.17
N GLU A 163 -50.16 26.12 57.96
CA GLU A 163 -51.43 25.77 57.29
C GLU A 163 -52.25 24.67 58.00
N ARG A 164 -51.61 23.85 58.86
CA ARG A 164 -52.27 22.78 59.63
C ARG A 164 -52.89 23.25 60.94
N GLY A 165 -53.00 24.56 61.14
CA GLY A 165 -53.65 25.17 62.31
C GLY A 165 -52.74 25.34 63.51
N TYR A 166 -51.41 25.23 63.34
CA TYR A 166 -50.46 25.60 64.38
C TYR A 166 -50.09 27.08 64.24
N SER A 167 -50.05 27.81 65.36
CA SER A 167 -49.56 29.19 65.43
C SER A 167 -48.14 29.22 65.97
N LEU A 168 -47.31 30.10 65.41
CA LEU A 168 -45.99 30.40 65.94
C LEU A 168 -46.09 31.68 66.78
N VAL A 169 -45.64 31.63 68.03
CA VAL A 169 -45.67 32.77 68.95
C VAL A 169 -44.31 33.46 68.94
N GLU A 170 -44.28 34.73 68.56
CA GLU A 170 -43.10 35.58 68.61
C GLU A 170 -43.26 36.64 69.70
N ALA A 171 -42.26 36.78 70.56
CA ALA A 171 -42.13 37.86 71.53
C ALA A 171 -41.04 38.83 71.07
N GLU A 172 -40.93 40.01 71.71
CA GLU A 172 -39.82 40.95 71.43
C GLU A 172 -38.43 40.32 71.63
N SER A 173 -38.32 39.27 72.45
CA SER A 173 -37.09 38.51 72.69
C SER A 173 -36.82 37.39 71.67
N GLY A 174 -37.76 37.14 70.73
CA GLY A 174 -37.64 36.14 69.67
C GLY A 174 -38.76 35.09 69.68
N LEU A 175 -38.58 34.05 68.86
CA LEU A 175 -39.55 32.95 68.71
C LEU A 175 -39.64 32.08 69.96
N LEU A 176 -40.84 31.90 70.47
CA LEU A 176 -41.11 31.09 71.65
C LEU A 176 -41.59 29.70 71.24
N TRP A 177 -40.77 28.68 71.50
CA TRP A 177 -41.07 27.28 71.19
C TRP A 177 -41.62 26.48 72.38
N HIS A 178 -41.51 26.98 73.61
CA HIS A 178 -41.87 26.25 74.83
C HIS A 178 -42.69 27.11 75.79
N ALA A 179 -43.73 26.54 76.39
CA ALA A 179 -44.59 27.21 77.36
C ALA A 179 -43.82 27.76 78.57
N ALA A 180 -42.79 27.06 79.05
CA ALA A 180 -41.97 27.50 80.16
C ALA A 180 -41.26 28.84 79.90
N ALA A 181 -40.81 29.08 78.66
CA ALA A 181 -40.14 30.32 78.27
C ALA A 181 -41.13 31.51 78.22
N LEU A 182 -42.38 31.24 77.84
CA LEU A 182 -43.46 32.23 77.86
C LEU A 182 -43.86 32.55 79.31
N GLN A 183 -43.96 31.54 80.18
CA GLN A 183 -44.24 31.72 81.60
C GLN A 183 -43.17 32.58 82.31
N SER A 184 -41.88 32.35 82.02
CA SER A 184 -40.79 33.13 82.61
C SER A 184 -40.79 34.59 82.15
N ALA A 185 -41.02 34.84 80.85
CA ALA A 185 -41.09 36.20 80.32
C ALA A 185 -42.26 37.01 80.91
N LEU A 186 -43.39 36.34 81.16
CA LEU A 186 -44.56 36.93 81.84
C LEU A 186 -44.38 37.10 83.35
N ALA A 187 -43.52 36.30 83.99
CA ALA A 187 -43.23 36.41 85.42
C ALA A 187 -42.25 37.56 85.75
N GLU A 188 -41.41 37.94 84.78
CA GLU A 188 -40.40 38.98 84.91
C GLU A 188 -40.96 40.40 84.65
N SER A 189 -42.16 40.51 84.07
CA SER A 189 -42.79 41.77 83.70
C SER A 189 -44.23 41.90 84.22
N ASP A 190 -44.51 42.97 84.97
CA ASP A 190 -45.85 43.30 85.51
C ASP A 190 -46.74 44.04 84.48
N ARG A 191 -46.27 44.15 83.23
CA ARG A 191 -46.97 44.78 82.10
C ARG A 191 -47.40 43.73 81.09
N PRO A 192 -48.51 43.94 80.36
CA PRO A 192 -48.90 43.06 79.27
C PRO A 192 -47.78 42.99 78.24
N LEU A 193 -47.34 41.77 77.92
CA LEU A 193 -46.28 41.54 76.94
C LEU A 193 -46.91 41.44 75.54
N PRO A 194 -46.55 42.30 74.59
CA PRO A 194 -47.01 42.17 73.21
C PRO A 194 -46.38 40.92 72.58
N LEU A 195 -47.22 40.06 72.04
CA LEU A 195 -46.84 38.86 71.28
C LEU A 195 -47.45 38.92 69.89
N LEU A 196 -46.74 38.37 68.91
CA LEU A 196 -47.23 38.21 67.55
C LEU A 196 -47.50 36.73 67.31
N LEU A 197 -48.75 36.39 67.00
CA LEU A 197 -49.10 35.06 66.51
C LEU A 197 -49.03 35.03 65.00
N HIS A 198 -48.13 34.21 64.47
CA HIS A 198 -48.06 33.93 63.04
C HIS A 198 -48.90 32.68 62.73
N PHE A 199 -49.93 32.87 61.92
CA PHE A 199 -50.74 31.81 61.33
C PHE A 199 -50.37 31.64 59.85
N GLY A 200 -50.87 30.58 59.21
CA GLY A 200 -50.61 30.33 57.78
C GLY A 200 -51.20 31.41 56.86
N ASP A 201 -52.19 32.17 57.34
CA ASP A 201 -52.99 33.15 56.60
C ASP A 201 -52.79 34.61 57.06
N GLY A 202 -52.05 34.85 58.15
CA GLY A 202 -51.80 36.20 58.63
C GLY A 202 -51.11 36.27 59.99
N VAL A 203 -50.80 37.50 60.43
CA VAL A 203 -50.18 37.78 61.72
C VAL A 203 -51.17 38.52 62.61
N VAL A 204 -51.38 38.03 63.82
CA VAL A 204 -52.31 38.62 64.80
C VAL A 204 -51.51 39.08 66.03
N PRO A 205 -51.49 40.39 66.34
CA PRO A 205 -50.93 40.89 67.58
C PRO A 205 -51.86 40.57 68.75
N ILE A 206 -51.30 40.06 69.84
CA ILE A 206 -51.99 39.78 71.09
C ILE A 206 -51.18 40.34 72.25
N GLU A 207 -51.83 40.59 73.38
CA GLU A 207 -51.17 40.98 74.62
C GLU A 207 -51.36 39.88 75.66
N ALA A 208 -50.26 39.33 76.17
CA ALA A 208 -50.29 38.29 77.19
C ALA A 208 -50.02 38.89 78.58
N ARG A 209 -50.80 38.46 79.58
CA ARG A 209 -50.65 38.88 80.98
C ARG A 209 -50.50 37.66 81.89
N SER A 210 -49.64 37.78 82.90
CA SER A 210 -49.53 36.79 83.97
C SER A 210 -50.84 36.75 84.77
N ALA A 211 -51.46 35.58 84.91
CA ALA A 211 -52.60 35.41 85.78
C ALA A 211 -52.11 35.31 87.24
N GLN A 212 -52.19 36.41 88.00
CA GLN A 212 -52.10 36.34 89.45
C GLN A 212 -53.29 35.55 89.99
N SER A 213 -53.01 34.48 90.74
CA SER A 213 -54.00 33.72 91.49
C SER A 213 -54.83 34.66 92.39
N GLY A 214 -56.12 34.78 92.10
CA GLY A 214 -57.09 35.52 92.91
C GLY A 214 -58.52 35.04 92.65
N SER A 215 -59.13 34.44 93.67
CA SER A 215 -60.50 33.90 93.76
C SER A 215 -61.63 34.89 93.47
N THR A 216 -62.70 34.43 92.80
CA THR A 216 -64.13 34.74 93.04
C THR A 216 -64.95 33.60 92.43
N GLU A 217 -65.52 32.68 93.21
CA GLU A 217 -66.90 32.68 93.73
C GLU A 217 -68.01 33.07 92.73
N THR A 218 -68.71 32.02 92.26
CA THR A 218 -70.16 31.78 92.29
C THR A 218 -71.14 32.89 91.88
N GLY A 219 -71.93 32.61 90.85
CA GLY A 219 -73.23 33.22 90.57
C GLY A 219 -74.13 32.25 89.81
N ALA A 220 -75.05 31.59 90.53
CA ALA A 220 -76.22 30.92 89.98
C ALA A 220 -77.35 31.95 89.71
N THR A 221 -78.40 31.51 89.01
CA THR A 221 -79.64 32.19 88.53
C THR A 221 -79.48 32.86 87.16
N GLU A 222 -80.31 32.59 86.14
CA GLU A 222 -81.66 31.99 86.03
C GLU A 222 -81.74 30.88 84.97
#